data_AF-A0A9P0MJF0-F1
#
_entry.id   AF-A0A9P0MJF0-F1
#
_cell.length_a   1.000
_cell.length_b   1.000
_cell.length_c   1.000
_cell.angle_alpha   90.00
_cell.angle_beta   90.00
_cell.angle_gamma   90.00
#
_symmetry.space_group_name_H-M   'P 1'
#
loop_
_entity.id
_entity.type
_entity.pdbx_description
1 polymer ?
#
loop_
_entity_poly.entity_id
_entity_poly.type
_entity_poly.pdbx_seq_one_letter_code
_entity_poly.pdbx_strand_id
1 'polypeptide(L)'
;MAQAYCHRLNMKLLSIETKEEEDFLRKSVLIHLDGDTDFIIRTSGKRLIGHRWTWEETGKQIQYTNWGESEPNNLGGHEDCLVLLNKRNGVNPKWHWNDDNCHTPYYFICEYSLAEIQPRTSEDDIVWPQARVAK
;
A
#
# COMPACT_ATOMS: atom_id res chain seq x y z
N MET A 1 11.91 -4.52 5.55
CA MET A 1 11.43 -4.24 6.92
C MET A 1 9.91 -4.11 7.00
N ALA A 2 9.24 -3.37 6.10
CA ALA A 2 7.78 -3.22 6.09
C ALA A 2 7.00 -4.56 5.96
N GLN A 3 7.33 -5.38 4.96
CA GLN A 3 6.71 -6.70 4.75
C GLN A 3 6.80 -7.60 6.00
N ALA A 4 8.00 -7.78 6.54
CA ALA A 4 8.21 -8.58 7.75
C ALA A 4 7.44 -8.04 8.97
N TYR A 5 7.24 -6.71 9.06
CA TYR A 5 6.41 -6.12 10.11
C TYR A 5 4.94 -6.53 9.94
N CYS A 6 4.36 -6.38 8.75
CA CYS A 6 2.98 -6.76 8.49
C CYS A 6 2.75 -8.27 8.71
N HIS A 7 3.69 -9.10 8.26
CA HIS A 7 3.60 -10.56 8.44
C HIS A 7 3.57 -10.97 9.91
N ARG A 8 4.30 -10.28 10.80
CA ARG A 8 4.24 -10.53 12.25
C ARG A 8 2.88 -10.22 12.87
N LEU A 9 2.04 -9.42 12.19
CA LEU A 9 0.68 -9.10 12.59
C LEU A 9 -0.36 -10.00 11.89
N ASN A 10 0.07 -11.03 11.15
CA ASN A 10 -0.78 -11.81 10.24
C ASN A 10 -1.51 -10.92 9.22
N MET A 11 -0.83 -9.88 8.75
CA MET A 11 -1.30 -8.95 7.72
C MET A 11 -0.29 -8.92 6.58
N LYS A 12 -0.65 -8.31 5.45
CA LYS A 12 0.21 -8.16 4.27
C LYS A 12 0.58 -6.71 4.06
N LEU A 13 1.72 -6.44 3.43
CA LEU A 13 2.03 -5.08 3.00
C LEU A 13 1.06 -4.64 1.90
N LEU A 14 0.60 -3.39 1.96
CA LEU A 14 -0.40 -2.85 1.04
C LEU A 14 -0.12 -3.15 -0.43
N SER A 15 -1.09 -3.77 -1.09
CA SER A 15 -1.25 -3.88 -2.53
C SER A 15 -2.35 -2.91 -2.98
N ILE A 16 -2.36 -2.51 -4.25
CA ILE A 16 -3.44 -1.66 -4.80
C ILE A 16 -3.90 -2.29 -6.11
N GLU A 17 -4.77 -3.29 -6.02
CA GLU A 17 -5.17 -4.11 -7.16
C GLU A 17 -6.28 -3.46 -8.00
N THR A 18 -7.03 -2.49 -7.45
CA THR A 18 -8.18 -1.87 -8.13
C THR A 18 -8.30 -0.36 -7.86
N LYS A 19 -9.06 0.34 -8.72
CA LYS A 19 -9.38 1.75 -8.52
C LYS A 19 -10.23 1.96 -7.26
N GLU A 20 -11.16 1.05 -7.01
CA GLU A 20 -12.06 1.07 -5.86
C GLU A 20 -11.27 0.98 -4.55
N GLU A 21 -10.25 0.13 -4.52
CA GLU A 21 -9.31 0.03 -3.41
C GLU A 21 -8.51 1.32 -3.21
N GLU A 22 -7.97 1.91 -4.28
CA GLU A 22 -7.26 3.18 -4.18
C GLU A 22 -8.15 4.33 -3.67
N ASP A 23 -9.40 4.39 -4.13
CA ASP A 23 -10.38 5.37 -3.67
C ASP A 23 -10.75 5.16 -2.19
N PHE A 24 -10.81 3.91 -1.72
CA PHE A 24 -10.98 3.60 -0.31
C PHE A 24 -9.76 4.02 0.52
N LEU A 25 -8.55 3.73 0.06
CA LEU A 25 -7.30 4.12 0.72
C LEU A 25 -7.20 5.64 0.87
N ARG A 26 -7.51 6.39 -0.20
CA ARG A 26 -7.58 7.85 -0.18
C ARG A 26 -8.47 8.32 0.98
N LYS A 27 -9.70 7.83 1.06
CA LYS A 27 -10.64 8.24 2.12
C LYS A 27 -10.14 7.85 3.51
N SER A 28 -9.69 6.61 3.69
CA SER A 28 -9.25 6.08 4.98
C SER A 28 -8.00 6.79 5.52
N VAL A 29 -7.02 7.04 4.66
CA VAL A 29 -5.79 7.73 5.08
C VAL A 29 -6.03 9.21 5.33
N LEU A 30 -6.85 9.90 4.53
CA LEU A 30 -7.21 11.32 4.77
C LEU A 30 -7.96 11.52 6.11
N ILE A 31 -8.59 10.48 6.66
CA ILE A 31 -9.20 10.52 8.00
C ILE A 31 -8.13 10.48 9.10
N HIS A 32 -7.01 9.80 8.86
CA HIS A 32 -5.96 9.57 9.87
C HIS A 32 -4.77 10.53 9.74
N LEU A 33 -4.51 11.03 8.53
CA LEU A 33 -3.51 12.03 8.21
C LEU A 33 -4.28 13.27 7.73
N ASP A 34 -3.97 14.44 8.30
CA ASP A 34 -4.54 15.70 7.82
C ASP A 34 -4.35 15.76 6.29
N GLY A 35 -5.46 15.86 5.55
CA GLY A 35 -5.51 15.55 4.12
C GLY A 35 -4.63 16.42 3.22
N ASP A 36 -4.03 17.44 3.81
CA ASP A 36 -3.06 18.36 3.25
C ASP A 36 -1.60 18.09 3.67
N THR A 37 -1.32 16.95 4.29
CA THR A 37 0.05 16.56 4.70
C THR A 37 0.76 15.81 3.59
N ASP A 38 2.01 16.19 3.32
CA ASP A 38 2.87 15.45 2.40
C ASP A 38 3.28 14.11 3.02
N PHE A 39 3.11 13.02 2.28
CA PHE A 39 3.57 11.70 2.71
C PHE A 39 3.95 10.81 1.52
N ILE A 40 4.76 9.80 1.83
CA ILE A 40 5.14 8.71 0.94
C ILE A 40 4.87 7.40 1.66
N ILE A 41 4.14 6.51 1.00
CA ILE A 41 3.78 5.19 1.51
C ILE A 41 4.43 4.12 0.65
N ARG A 42 5.18 3.23 1.29
CA ARG A 42 5.71 2.02 0.67
C ARG A 42 4.62 0.99 0.49
N THR A 43 4.53 0.43 -0.72
CA THR A 43 3.62 -0.66 -1.06
C THR A 43 4.39 -1.97 -1.26
N SER A 44 3.66 -3.07 -1.46
CA SER A 44 4.20 -4.38 -1.87
C SER A 44 4.55 -4.46 -3.36
N GLY A 45 4.33 -3.39 -4.12
CA GLY A 45 4.62 -3.35 -5.54
C GLY A 45 6.13 -3.32 -5.80
N LYS A 46 6.59 -4.24 -6.64
CA LYS A 46 8.01 -4.40 -6.97
C LYS A 46 8.22 -4.70 -8.44
N ARG A 47 9.29 -4.15 -8.99
CA ARG A 47 9.79 -4.45 -10.32
C ARG A 47 10.66 -5.71 -10.27
N LEU A 48 10.27 -6.69 -11.07
CA LEU A 48 11.04 -7.91 -11.30
C LEU A 48 11.91 -7.78 -12.55
N ILE A 49 12.83 -8.74 -12.70
CA ILE A 49 13.63 -8.92 -13.92
C ILE A 49 12.70 -8.98 -15.13
N GLY A 50 13.05 -8.22 -16.18
CA GLY A 50 12.23 -8.08 -17.39
C GLY A 50 11.21 -6.95 -17.35
N HIS A 51 11.37 -5.97 -16.46
CA HIS A 51 10.55 -4.75 -16.37
C HIS A 51 9.06 -5.01 -16.06
N ARG A 52 8.77 -6.12 -15.37
CA ARG A 52 7.40 -6.48 -14.97
C ARG A 52 7.16 -6.08 -13.53
N TRP A 53 6.03 -5.44 -13.28
CA TRP A 53 5.60 -5.06 -11.94
C TRP A 53 4.67 -6.12 -11.34
N THR A 54 4.93 -6.51 -10.10
CA THR A 54 4.14 -7.49 -9.35
C THR A 54 3.90 -7.03 -7.92
N TRP A 55 2.78 -7.44 -7.34
CA TRP A 55 2.55 -7.35 -5.90
C TRP A 55 3.28 -8.52 -5.21
N GLU A 56 4.29 -8.24 -4.39
CA GLU A 56 5.08 -9.29 -3.72
C GLU A 56 4.22 -10.18 -2.81
N GLU A 57 3.14 -9.63 -2.24
CA GLU A 57 2.26 -10.32 -1.29
C GLU A 57 1.30 -11.33 -1.94
N THR A 58 0.92 -11.10 -3.20
CA THR A 58 0.01 -11.98 -3.95
C THR A 58 0.69 -12.72 -5.08
N GLY A 59 1.89 -12.29 -5.49
CA GLY A 59 2.60 -12.76 -6.69
C GLY A 59 1.92 -12.37 -8.00
N LYS A 60 0.81 -11.63 -7.96
CA LYS A 60 0.08 -11.22 -9.16
C LYS A 60 0.83 -10.09 -9.87
N GLN A 61 0.72 -10.09 -11.20
CA GLN A 61 1.15 -8.96 -12.01
C GLN A 61 0.23 -7.76 -11.76
N ILE A 62 0.82 -6.57 -11.64
CA ILE A 62 0.09 -5.31 -11.53
C ILE A 62 -0.68 -5.06 -12.83
N GLN A 63 -2.00 -4.92 -12.73
CA GLN A 63 -2.91 -4.64 -13.86
C GLN A 63 -3.52 -3.24 -13.77
N TYR A 64 -3.90 -2.82 -12.57
CA TYR A 64 -4.32 -1.46 -12.28
C TYR A 64 -3.08 -0.59 -12.03
N THR A 65 -3.04 0.61 -12.60
CA THR A 65 -1.93 1.54 -12.39
C THR A 65 -2.41 2.96 -12.21
N ASN A 66 -1.71 3.71 -11.36
CA ASN A 66 -1.90 5.14 -11.20
C ASN A 66 -0.53 5.84 -11.09
N TRP A 67 0.38 5.49 -11.99
CA TRP A 67 1.70 6.12 -12.10
C TRP A 67 1.60 7.63 -12.31
N GLY A 68 2.51 8.38 -11.68
CA GLY A 68 2.72 9.77 -12.00
C GLY A 68 3.16 9.96 -13.45
N GLU A 69 3.09 11.20 -13.92
CA GLU A 69 3.64 11.58 -15.22
C GLU A 69 5.13 11.21 -15.29
N SER A 70 5.50 10.53 -16.37
CA SER A 70 6.85 9.98 -16.63
C SER A 70 7.29 8.82 -15.71
N GLU A 71 6.42 8.32 -14.82
CA GLU A 71 6.71 7.15 -13.98
C GLU A 71 6.20 5.84 -14.59
N PRO A 72 6.83 4.70 -14.27
CA PRO A 72 8.07 4.56 -13.51
C PRO A 72 9.32 4.90 -14.35
N ASN A 73 10.21 5.73 -13.82
CA ASN A 73 11.35 6.28 -14.56
C ASN A 73 12.70 5.57 -14.28
N ASN A 74 12.76 4.74 -13.24
CA ASN A 74 13.96 4.06 -12.77
C ASN A 74 15.19 4.98 -12.57
N LEU A 75 15.05 6.07 -11.81
CA LEU A 75 16.08 7.07 -11.67
C LEU A 75 17.37 6.45 -11.10
N GLY A 76 18.47 6.64 -11.82
CA GLY A 76 19.76 6.07 -11.42
C GLY A 76 19.82 4.54 -11.42
N GLY A 77 18.82 3.84 -11.99
CA GLY A 77 18.85 2.39 -12.22
C GLY A 77 18.57 1.51 -11.00
N HIS A 78 18.05 2.06 -9.90
CA HIS A 78 17.90 1.35 -8.62
C HIS A 78 16.55 1.60 -7.92
N GLU A 79 15.54 2.03 -8.67
CA GLU A 79 14.19 2.26 -8.18
C GLU A 79 13.27 1.10 -8.56
N ASP A 80 13.30 0.02 -7.78
CA ASP A 80 12.56 -1.22 -8.08
C ASP A 80 11.25 -1.34 -7.29
N CYS A 81 10.84 -0.29 -6.59
CA CYS A 81 9.80 -0.40 -5.58
C CYS A 81 8.75 0.69 -5.67
N LEU A 82 7.49 0.27 -5.69
CA LEU A 82 6.35 1.15 -5.87
C LEU A 82 6.03 1.85 -4.55
N VAL A 83 5.95 3.18 -4.62
CA VAL A 83 5.52 4.03 -3.53
C VAL A 83 4.32 4.89 -3.95
N LEU A 84 3.45 5.18 -3.01
CA LEU A 84 2.31 6.08 -3.17
C LEU A 84 2.67 7.45 -2.61
N LEU A 85 2.53 8.49 -3.43
CA LEU A 85 2.89 9.86 -3.10
C LEU A 85 1.64 10.72 -2.93
N ASN A 86 1.60 11.44 -1.82
CA ASN A 86 0.76 12.62 -1.66
C ASN A 86 1.69 13.80 -1.42
N LYS A 87 1.88 14.64 -2.43
CA LYS A 87 2.68 15.88 -2.33
C LYS A 87 1.82 17.06 -2.75
N ARG A 88 1.75 18.10 -1.93
CA ARG A 88 1.00 19.34 -2.20
C ARG A 88 1.59 20.12 -3.37
N ASN A 89 2.91 20.23 -3.40
CA ASN A 89 3.65 21.05 -4.36
C ASN A 89 4.45 20.16 -5.33
N GLY A 90 3.75 19.28 -6.05
CA GLY A 90 4.33 18.39 -7.06
C GLY A 90 3.86 18.73 -8.47
N VAL A 91 4.60 18.27 -9.47
CA VAL A 91 4.18 18.31 -10.89
C VAL A 91 2.99 17.37 -11.12
N ASN A 92 2.99 16.25 -10.41
CA ASN A 92 1.94 15.24 -10.47
C ASN A 92 0.74 15.57 -9.56
N PRO A 93 -0.47 15.10 -9.92
CA PRO A 93 -1.63 15.19 -9.03
C PRO A 93 -1.36 14.47 -7.71
N LYS A 94 -1.98 14.92 -6.62
CA LYS A 94 -1.92 14.18 -5.34
C LYS A 94 -2.36 12.72 -5.54
N TRP A 95 -1.82 11.80 -4.74
CA TRP A 95 -2.15 10.38 -4.78
C TRP A 95 -1.81 9.70 -6.11
N HIS A 96 -0.54 9.73 -6.50
CA HIS A 96 0.01 9.03 -7.66
C HIS A 96 1.13 8.08 -7.22
N TRP A 97 1.50 7.15 -8.10
CA TRP A 97 2.56 6.18 -7.85
C TRP A 97 3.89 6.65 -8.44
N ASN A 98 4.98 6.25 -7.80
CA ASN A 98 6.36 6.48 -8.23
C ASN A 98 7.16 5.20 -7.98
N ASP A 99 8.16 4.90 -8.79
CA ASP A 99 9.18 3.91 -8.39
C ASP A 99 10.28 4.61 -7.58
N ASP A 100 10.75 3.96 -6.52
CA ASP A 100 11.77 4.51 -5.64
C ASP A 100 12.67 3.37 -5.14
N ASN A 101 13.77 3.72 -4.49
CA ASN A 101 14.68 2.79 -3.85
C ASN A 101 13.95 1.99 -2.76
N CYS A 102 14.04 0.67 -2.88
CA CYS A 102 13.38 -0.26 -1.98
C CYS A 102 13.76 -0.12 -0.50
N HIS A 103 14.92 0.47 -0.21
CA HIS A 103 15.50 0.60 1.14
C HIS A 103 15.19 1.94 1.81
N THR A 104 14.56 2.88 1.11
CA THR A 104 14.19 4.17 1.70
C THR A 104 13.14 3.97 2.81
N PRO A 105 13.34 4.52 4.02
CA PRO A 105 12.45 4.30 5.15
C PRO A 105 11.21 5.19 5.07
N TYR A 106 10.20 4.75 4.33
CA TYR A 106 8.89 5.41 4.23
C TYR A 106 7.86 4.84 5.20
N TYR A 107 6.74 5.56 5.35
CA TYR A 107 5.54 5.00 5.97
C TYR A 107 5.06 3.79 5.17
N PHE A 108 4.28 2.92 5.81
CA PHE A 108 3.69 1.76 5.15
C PHE A 108 2.36 1.41 5.80
N ILE A 109 1.51 0.72 5.04
CA ILE A 109 0.20 0.26 5.51
C ILE A 109 0.20 -1.27 5.45
N CYS A 110 -0.29 -1.90 6.51
CA CYS A 110 -0.58 -3.33 6.50
C CYS A 110 -2.06 -3.52 6.20
N GLU A 111 -2.37 -4.34 5.20
CA GLU A 111 -3.71 -4.73 4.82
C GLU A 111 -4.05 -6.13 5.35
N TYR A 112 -5.33 -6.38 5.58
CA TYR A 112 -5.84 -7.71 5.89
C TYR A 112 -6.79 -8.12 4.77
N SER A 113 -6.67 -9.36 4.31
CA SER A 113 -7.64 -9.90 3.36
C SER A 113 -8.86 -10.40 4.10
N LEU A 114 -10.06 -9.95 3.71
CA LEU A 114 -11.31 -10.53 4.21
C LEU A 114 -11.43 -12.04 3.88
N ALA A 115 -10.75 -12.51 2.82
CA ALA A 115 -10.68 -13.94 2.49
C ALA A 115 -9.77 -14.73 3.45
N GLU A 116 -8.86 -14.06 4.14
CA GLU A 116 -8.00 -14.63 5.20
C GLU A 116 -8.63 -14.52 6.59
N ILE A 117 -9.74 -13.78 6.70
CA ILE A 117 -10.73 -13.98 7.76
C ILE A 117 -11.51 -15.26 7.42
N GLN A 118 -10.81 -16.39 7.35
CA GLN A 118 -11.41 -17.64 7.78
C GLN A 118 -12.01 -17.35 9.16
N PRO A 119 -13.28 -17.72 9.45
CA PRO A 119 -13.78 -17.60 10.80
C PRO A 119 -12.78 -18.33 11.69
N ARG A 120 -12.16 -17.62 12.62
CA ARG A 120 -11.37 -18.23 13.68
C ARG A 120 -12.41 -18.99 14.51
N THR A 121 -12.75 -20.20 14.11
CA THR A 121 -13.73 -21.04 14.77
C THR A 121 -13.13 -21.53 16.08
N SER A 122 -13.22 -20.72 17.11
CA SER A 122 -13.75 -21.20 18.37
C SER A 122 -15.13 -20.58 18.50
N GLU A 123 -16.16 -21.43 18.57
CA GLU A 123 -17.58 -21.06 18.59
C GLU A 123 -17.99 -20.21 19.82
N ASP A 124 -17.06 -19.81 20.67
CA ASP A 124 -17.33 -19.17 21.95
C ASP A 124 -17.22 -17.62 21.97
N ASP A 125 -16.75 -16.96 20.89
CA ASP A 125 -16.46 -15.51 20.91
C ASP A 125 -17.29 -14.65 19.93
N ILE A 126 -18.51 -15.07 19.57
CA ILE A 126 -19.42 -14.20 18.81
C ILE A 126 -19.97 -13.09 19.72
N VAL A 127 -19.20 -12.00 19.85
CA VAL A 127 -19.65 -10.72 20.42
C VAL A 127 -19.80 -9.70 19.27
N TRP A 128 -21.03 -9.29 18.98
CA TRP A 128 -21.36 -8.24 18.01
C TRP A 128 -20.87 -6.85 18.49
N PRO A 129 -20.63 -5.88 17.59
CA PRO A 129 -19.62 -4.85 17.77
C PRO A 129 -20.10 -3.72 18.68
N GLN A 130 -19.29 -3.42 19.70
CA GLN A 130 -19.15 -2.04 20.14
C GLN A 130 -17.76 -1.57 19.72
N ALA A 131 -17.75 -0.63 18.77
CA ALA A 131 -16.58 0.08 18.32
C ALA A 131 -15.72 0.52 19.51
N ARG A 132 -14.41 0.26 19.45
CA ARG A 132 -13.45 0.86 20.37
C ARG A 132 -12.28 1.44 19.58
N VAL A 133 -12.06 2.73 19.77
CA VAL A 133 -10.83 3.44 19.42
C VAL A 133 -9.83 3.18 20.55
N ALA A 134 -8.58 2.84 20.22
CA ALA A 134 -7.48 2.76 21.19
C ALA A 134 -6.35 3.71 20.79
N LYS A 135 -5.73 4.31 21.81
CA LYS A 135 -4.60 5.26 21.73
C LYS A 135 -3.28 4.56 21.42
#